data_AF-A0A845AY83-F1
#
_entry.id   AF-A0A845AY83-F1
#
_cell.length_a   1.000
_cell.length_b   1.000
_cell.length_c   1.000
_cell.angle_alpha   90.00
_cell.angle_beta   90.00
_cell.angle_gamma   90.00
#
_symmetry.space_group_name_H-M   'P 1'
#
loop_
_entity.id
_entity.type
_entity.pdbx_description
1 polymer ?
#
loop_
_entity_poly.entity_id
_entity_poly.type
_entity_poly.pdbx_seq_one_letter_code
_entity_poly.pdbx_strand_id
1 'polypeptide(L)'
;MSRNDYRNSTDLLTPTLALAIWAAHFSLVWAASSIFPDMPAARWIAVLLTIAALAGLVWLWRRSGVRSPTSIPGLGIAIAAAGIAFDLLPALFG
;
A
#
# COMPACT_ATOMS: atom_id res chain seq x y z
N MET A 1 -4.24 18.19 31.99
CA MET A 1 -4.75 17.09 31.14
C MET A 1 -4.39 17.45 29.70
N SER A 2 -3.34 16.84 29.15
CA SER A 2 -2.83 17.15 27.80
C SER A 2 -3.71 16.46 26.75
N ARG A 3 -4.01 17.15 25.65
CA ARG A 3 -4.98 16.80 24.60
C ARG A 3 -4.61 15.55 23.75
N ASN A 4 -3.58 14.80 24.15
CA ASN A 4 -2.91 13.77 23.33
C ASN A 4 -3.37 12.32 23.55
N ASP A 5 -4.34 12.07 24.44
CA ASP A 5 -4.83 10.71 24.72
C ASP A 5 -6.09 10.32 23.91
N TYR A 6 -6.34 10.96 22.76
CA TYR A 6 -7.44 10.54 21.89
C TYR A 6 -7.05 9.27 21.10
N ARG A 7 -7.51 8.14 21.63
CA ARG A 7 -7.21 6.75 21.27
C ARG A 7 -7.36 6.45 19.78
N ASN A 8 -6.26 5.97 19.20
CA ASN A 8 -6.03 5.38 17.87
C ASN A 8 -6.82 4.07 17.58
N SER A 9 -7.98 3.85 18.23
CA SER A 9 -8.78 2.62 18.04
C SER A 9 -9.88 2.76 16.99
N THR A 10 -10.23 3.98 16.60
CA THR A 10 -11.27 4.30 15.61
C THR A 10 -10.80 5.26 14.52
N ASP A 11 -9.47 5.48 14.41
CA ASP A 11 -8.92 6.29 13.32
C ASP A 11 -9.05 5.54 12.00
N LEU A 12 -10.10 5.88 11.24
CA LEU A 12 -10.35 5.37 9.89
C LEU A 12 -9.47 6.07 8.85
N LEU A 13 -8.76 7.14 9.18
CA LEU A 13 -7.91 7.85 8.23
C LEU A 13 -6.73 6.98 7.80
N THR A 14 -5.99 6.41 8.76
CA THR A 14 -4.84 5.54 8.45
C THR A 14 -5.20 4.34 7.54
N PRO A 15 -6.23 3.52 7.83
CA PRO A 15 -6.61 2.43 6.93
C PRO A 15 -7.14 2.94 5.57
N THR A 16 -7.81 4.10 5.53
CA THR A 16 -8.24 4.72 4.27
C THR A 16 -7.05 5.15 3.42
N LEU A 17 -6.02 5.76 4.03
CA LEU A 17 -4.80 6.13 3.34
C LEU A 17 -4.02 4.90 2.86
N ALA A 18 -3.98 3.82 3.64
CA ALA A 18 -3.37 2.57 3.23
C ALA A 18 -4.07 1.99 1.98
N LEU A 19 -5.40 1.96 1.98
CA LEU A 19 -6.19 1.54 0.83
C LEU A 19 -6.00 2.47 -0.37
N ALA A 20 -5.88 3.78 -0.16
CA ALA A 20 -5.60 4.74 -1.23
C ALA A 20 -4.23 4.51 -1.87
N ILE A 21 -3.19 4.20 -1.06
CA ILE A 21 -1.86 3.83 -1.56
C ILE A 21 -1.95 2.57 -2.43
N TRP A 22 -2.64 1.53 -1.95
CA TRP A 22 -2.86 0.31 -2.73
C TRP A 22 -3.62 0.59 -4.04
N ALA A 23 -4.73 1.33 -3.99
CA ALA A 23 -5.54 1.61 -5.18
C ALA A 23 -4.77 2.43 -6.22
N ALA A 24 -3.96 3.40 -5.78
CA ALA A 24 -3.10 4.19 -6.65
C ALA A 24 -2.02 3.31 -7.30
N HIS A 25 -1.37 2.44 -6.52
CA HIS A 25 -0.39 1.47 -7.04
C HIS A 25 -1.02 0.55 -8.09
N PHE A 26 -2.13 -0.11 -7.77
CA PHE A 26 -2.85 -1.00 -8.70
C PHE A 26 -3.21 -0.28 -10.00
N SER A 27 -3.80 0.92 -9.89
CA SER A 27 -4.21 1.71 -11.07
C SER A 27 -3.02 2.07 -11.97
N LEU A 28 -1.87 2.42 -11.36
CA LEU A 28 -0.66 2.78 -12.11
C LEU A 28 -0.01 1.56 -12.77
N VAL A 29 0.03 0.41 -12.08
CA VAL A 29 0.53 -0.85 -12.66
C VAL A 29 -0.35 -1.31 -13.81
N TRP A 30 -1.68 -1.24 -13.64
CA TRP A 30 -2.65 -1.53 -14.68
C TRP A 30 -2.51 -0.60 -15.89
N ALA A 31 -2.34 0.70 -15.66
CA ALA A 31 -2.09 1.67 -16.73
C ALA A 31 -0.77 1.39 -17.47
N ALA A 32 0.31 1.10 -16.75
CA ALA A 32 1.60 0.76 -17.36
C ALA A 32 1.51 -0.48 -18.25
N SER A 33 0.79 -1.51 -17.78
CA SER A 33 0.55 -2.74 -18.53
C SER A 33 -0.31 -2.50 -19.78
N SER A 34 -1.25 -1.55 -19.71
CA SER A 34 -2.12 -1.18 -20.83
C SER A 34 -1.39 -0.35 -21.89
N ILE A 35 -0.44 0.50 -21.49
CA ILE A 35 0.33 1.36 -22.40
C ILE A 35 1.49 0.60 -23.06
N PHE A 36 2.14 -0.30 -22.33
CA PHE A 36 3.33 -1.04 -22.78
C PHE A 36 3.10 -2.56 -22.76
N PRO A 37 2.17 -3.09 -23.57
CA PRO A 37 1.87 -4.52 -23.58
C PRO A 37 3.10 -5.33 -23.99
N ASP A 38 3.37 -6.41 -23.26
CA ASP A 38 4.49 -7.36 -23.47
C ASP A 38 5.90 -6.76 -23.51
N MET A 39 6.04 -5.48 -23.15
CA MET A 39 7.33 -4.81 -23.12
C MET A 39 8.01 -5.00 -21.76
N PRO A 40 9.34 -5.22 -21.72
CA PRO A 40 10.10 -5.22 -20.48
C PRO A 40 9.96 -3.93 -19.66
N ALA A 41 9.64 -2.81 -20.32
CA ALA A 41 9.40 -1.52 -19.68
C ALA A 41 8.26 -1.57 -18.66
N ALA A 42 7.13 -2.24 -18.98
CA ALA A 42 6.00 -2.38 -18.05
C ALA A 42 6.41 -3.08 -16.75
N ARG A 43 7.27 -4.11 -16.86
CA ARG A 43 7.78 -4.86 -15.71
C ARG A 43 8.63 -3.98 -14.79
N TRP A 44 9.55 -3.20 -15.36
CA TRP A 44 10.38 -2.28 -14.58
C TRP A 44 9.55 -1.17 -13.91
N ILE A 45 8.56 -0.61 -14.61
CA ILE A 45 7.63 0.36 -14.05
C ILE A 45 6.86 -0.27 -12.87
N ALA A 46 6.34 -1.49 -13.03
CA ALA A 46 5.63 -2.19 -11.97
C ALA A 46 6.51 -2.43 -10.73
N VAL A 47 7.78 -2.82 -10.91
CA VAL A 47 8.74 -2.99 -9.80
C VAL A 47 8.96 -1.68 -9.05
N LEU A 48 9.21 -0.58 -9.77
CA LEU A 48 9.44 0.74 -9.16
C LEU A 48 8.20 1.23 -8.40
N LEU A 49 7.01 1.08 -8.98
CA LEU A 49 5.74 1.44 -8.33
C LEU A 49 5.50 0.60 -7.08
N THR A 50 5.82 -0.69 -7.12
CA THR A 50 5.68 -1.61 -5.98
C THR A 50 6.59 -1.20 -4.83
N ILE A 51 7.86 -0.90 -5.12
CA ILE A 51 8.81 -0.39 -4.11
C ILE A 51 8.30 0.91 -3.50
N ALA A 52 7.82 1.85 -4.33
CA ALA A 52 7.28 3.12 -3.86
C ALA A 52 6.04 2.94 -2.97
N ALA A 53 5.14 2.02 -3.33
CA ALA A 53 3.93 1.73 -2.56
C ALA A 53 4.25 1.11 -1.20
N LEU A 54 5.15 0.13 -1.16
CA LEU A 54 5.63 -0.47 0.09
C LEU A 54 6.32 0.55 0.99
N ALA A 55 7.18 1.41 0.42
CA ALA A 55 7.79 2.50 1.15
C ALA A 55 6.75 3.48 1.72
N GLY A 56 5.69 3.77 0.95
CA GLY A 56 4.54 4.56 1.39
C GLY A 56 3.81 3.94 2.58
N LEU A 57 3.57 2.62 2.56
CA LEU A 57 2.96 1.90 3.69
C LEU A 57 3.86 1.89 4.94
N VAL A 58 5.17 1.69 4.77
CA VAL A 58 6.13 1.74 5.90
C VAL A 58 6.18 3.15 6.50
N TRP A 59 6.18 4.18 5.66
CA TRP A 59 6.12 5.56 6.12
C TRP A 59 4.83 5.85 6.86
N LEU A 60 3.68 5.41 6.34
CA LEU A 60 2.37 5.55 6.96
C LEU A 60 2.33 4.83 8.33
N TRP A 61 2.85 3.62 8.41
CA TRP A 61 2.96 2.85 9.66
C TRP A 61 3.72 3.64 10.74
N ARG A 62 4.89 4.20 10.38
CA ARG A 62 5.73 4.99 11.29
C ARG A 62 5.04 6.28 11.71
N ARG A 63 4.40 6.98 10.78
CA ARG A 63 3.75 8.27 11.02
C ARG A 63 2.50 8.14 11.90
N SER A 64 1.69 7.11 11.67
CA SER A 64 0.43 6.89 12.41
C SER A 64 0.64 6.26 13.79
N GLY A 65 1.88 6.00 14.19
CA GLY A 65 2.20 5.43 15.51
C GLY A 65 1.51 4.09 15.75
N VAL A 66 1.34 3.27 14.70
CA VAL A 66 0.66 1.98 14.77
C VAL A 66 1.47 1.05 15.67
N ARG A 67 0.87 0.63 16.80
CA ARG A 67 1.54 -0.23 17.80
C ARG A 67 1.27 -1.71 17.60
N SER A 68 0.22 -2.08 16.88
CA SER A 68 -0.17 -3.47 16.64
C SER A 68 -0.76 -3.67 15.25
N PRO A 69 -0.39 -4.76 14.54
CA PRO A 69 -1.01 -5.15 13.27
C PRO A 69 -2.47 -5.58 13.43
N THR A 70 -2.92 -5.93 14.64
CA THR A 70 -4.31 -6.31 14.92
C THR A 70 -5.23 -5.12 15.20
N SER A 71 -4.69 -3.89 15.22
CA SER A 71 -5.49 -2.66 15.29
C SER A 71 -6.17 -2.36 13.95
N ILE A 72 -7.24 -1.57 13.93
CA ILE A 72 -7.91 -1.17 12.66
C ILE A 72 -6.91 -0.51 11.68
N PRO A 73 -6.07 0.46 12.10
CA PRO A 73 -5.01 0.99 11.24
C PRO A 73 -4.01 -0.07 10.76
N GLY A 74 -3.60 -0.97 11.67
CA GLY A 74 -2.66 -2.05 11.35
C GLY A 74 -3.21 -3.03 10.32
N LEU A 75 -4.49 -3.41 10.45
CA LEU A 75 -5.20 -4.27 9.50
C LEU A 75 -5.33 -3.61 8.13
N GLY A 76 -5.67 -2.33 8.07
CA GLY A 76 -5.73 -1.60 6.79
C GLY A 76 -4.39 -1.59 6.05
N ILE A 77 -3.29 -1.36 6.79
CA ILE A 77 -1.93 -1.43 6.23
C ILE A 77 -1.59 -2.87 5.80
N ALA A 78 -1.93 -3.88 6.61
CA ALA A 78 -1.66 -5.27 6.30
C ALA A 78 -2.40 -5.75 5.05
N ILE A 79 -3.68 -5.38 4.90
CA ILE A 79 -4.50 -5.71 3.73
C ILE A 79 -3.93 -5.01 2.48
N ALA A 80 -3.60 -3.72 2.57
CA ALA A 80 -2.99 -2.99 1.46
C ALA A 80 -1.64 -3.61 1.04
N ALA A 81 -0.80 -3.99 2.00
CA ALA A 81 0.46 -4.66 1.73
C ALA A 81 0.26 -6.02 1.06
N ALA A 82 -0.73 -6.80 1.51
CA ALA A 82 -1.07 -8.07 0.89
C ALA A 82 -1.57 -7.89 -0.56
N GLY A 83 -2.37 -6.86 -0.82
CA GLY A 83 -2.81 -6.52 -2.18
C GLY A 83 -1.64 -6.16 -3.11
N ILE A 84 -0.71 -5.31 -2.64
CA ILE A 84 0.50 -4.95 -3.38
C ILE A 84 1.36 -6.20 -3.64
N ALA A 85 1.48 -7.10 -2.66
CA ALA A 85 2.24 -8.33 -2.80
C ALA A 85 1.57 -9.32 -3.78
N PHE A 86 0.24 -9.36 -3.83
CA PHE A 86 -0.50 -10.20 -4.76
C PHE A 86 -0.31 -9.74 -6.21
N ASP A 87 -0.19 -8.44 -6.46
CA ASP A 87 0.11 -7.88 -7.79
C ASP A 87 1.50 -8.29 -8.33
N LEU A 88 2.39 -8.83 -7.50
CA LEU A 88 3.65 -9.43 -7.98
C LEU A 88 3.44 -10.83 -8.58
N LEU A 89 2.31 -11.52 -8.31
CA LEU A 89 2.09 -12.88 -8.82
C LEU A 89 2.09 -12.96 -10.36
N PRO A 90 1.39 -12.08 -11.10
CA PRO A 90 1.48 -12.08 -12.57
C PRO A 90 2.90 -11.85 -13.08
N ALA A 91 3.71 -11.05 -12.37
CA ALA A 91 5.11 -10.81 -12.74
C ALA A 91 6.04 -12.01 -12.48
N LEU A 92 5.64 -12.94 -11.60
CA LEU A 92 6.42 -14.14 -11.24
C LEU A 92 6.01 -15.38 -12.02
N PHE A 93 4.74 -15.47 -12.43
CA PHE A 93 4.16 -16.64 -13.10
C PHE A 93 3.74 -16.40 -14.56
N GLY A 94 3.86 -15.16 -15.06
CA GLY A 94 3.53 -14.74 -16.43
C GLY A 94 4.74 -14.53 -17.33
#